data_AF-A0A6J6L8I5-F1
#
_entry.id   AF-A0A6J6L8I5-F1
#
_cell.length_a   1.000
_cell.length_b   1.000
_cell.length_c   1.000
_cell.angle_alpha   90.00
_cell.angle_beta   90.00
_cell.angle_gamma   90.00
#
_symmetry.space_group_name_H-M   'P 1'
#
loop_
_entity.id
_entity.type
_entity.pdbx_description
1 polymer ?
#
loop_
_entity_poly.entity_id
_entity_poly.type
_entity_poly.pdbx_seq_one_letter_code
_entity_poly.pdbx_strand_id
1 'polypeptide(L)'
;MRKVLTTAAVALFAISTLSAISAVPASAAMVKNGQSCKKLNAKTSYMFKGDRYQYTCRKNPYYLKTKLTWTVQECITAISEESAARRDLAAQRAAGLDAGTLGTYQLLVDMAVDLRDLACARGV
;
A
#
# COMPACT_ATOMS: atom_id res chain seq x y z
N MET A 1 29.44 -49.47 -53.97
CA MET A 1 28.78 -48.19 -54.29
C MET A 1 28.47 -47.45 -52.98
N ARG A 2 28.65 -46.11 -52.97
CA ARG A 2 28.61 -45.13 -51.83
C ARG A 2 29.86 -45.21 -50.93
N LYS A 3 30.95 -44.44 -51.15
CA LYS A 3 31.19 -42.98 -50.97
C LYS A 3 30.76 -42.55 -49.54
N VAL A 4 31.62 -42.05 -48.64
CA VAL A 4 32.24 -40.72 -48.67
C VAL A 4 33.16 -40.51 -47.44
N LEU A 5 34.36 -39.96 -47.71
CA LEU A 5 35.18 -38.95 -47.01
C LEU A 5 35.50 -39.03 -45.50
N THR A 6 36.81 -39.23 -45.25
CA THR A 6 37.73 -38.42 -44.44
C THR A 6 37.23 -37.09 -43.86
N THR A 7 37.50 -36.81 -42.58
CA THR A 7 38.45 -35.78 -42.08
C THR A 7 38.44 -35.71 -40.55
N ALA A 8 39.64 -35.75 -39.95
CA ALA A 8 39.86 -35.40 -38.55
C ALA A 8 39.62 -33.89 -38.33
N ALA A 9 38.94 -33.54 -37.25
CA ALA A 9 38.92 -32.17 -36.73
C ALA A 9 38.81 -32.21 -35.20
N VAL A 10 39.91 -31.83 -34.54
CA VAL A 10 39.98 -31.47 -33.13
C VAL A 10 39.20 -30.16 -32.96
N ALA A 11 38.14 -30.16 -32.15
CA ALA A 11 37.41 -28.94 -31.79
C ALA A 11 37.62 -28.63 -30.31
N LEU A 12 38.22 -27.47 -30.09
CA LEU A 12 38.63 -26.87 -28.82
C LEU A 12 37.45 -26.64 -27.87
N PHE A 13 37.72 -26.83 -26.59
CA PHE A 13 36.92 -26.34 -25.46
C PHE A 13 36.72 -24.82 -25.58
N ALA A 14 35.45 -24.39 -25.55
CA ALA A 14 35.07 -23.04 -25.17
C ALA A 14 33.94 -23.14 -24.14
N ILE A 15 34.30 -23.17 -22.86
CA ILE A 15 33.36 -23.04 -21.75
C ILE A 15 32.95 -21.57 -21.71
N SER A 16 31.81 -21.23 -22.29
CA SER A 16 31.17 -19.93 -22.10
C SER A 16 30.59 -19.87 -20.69
N THR A 17 31.40 -19.41 -19.72
CA THR A 17 30.87 -18.97 -18.43
C THR A 17 30.09 -17.67 -18.65
N LEU A 18 28.80 -17.82 -18.99
CA LEU A 18 27.86 -16.71 -18.94
C LEU A 18 27.69 -16.36 -17.45
N SER A 19 28.49 -15.42 -16.97
CA SER A 19 28.32 -14.82 -15.65
C SER A 19 26.95 -14.15 -15.64
N ALA A 20 25.92 -14.87 -15.17
CA ALA A 20 24.64 -14.29 -14.87
C ALA A 20 24.88 -13.26 -13.76
N ILE A 21 25.00 -11.99 -14.15
CA ILE A 21 24.99 -10.88 -13.22
C ILE A 21 23.59 -10.91 -12.63
N SER A 22 23.45 -11.54 -11.46
CA SER A 22 22.23 -11.51 -10.67
C SER A 22 21.98 -10.03 -10.37
N ALA A 23 21.03 -9.44 -11.08
CA ALA A 23 20.51 -8.12 -10.73
C ALA A 23 19.93 -8.26 -9.33
N VAL A 24 20.69 -7.79 -8.33
CA VAL A 24 20.20 -7.67 -6.96
C VAL A 24 18.97 -6.77 -7.08
N PRO A 25 17.76 -7.25 -6.73
CA PRO A 25 16.60 -6.39 -6.78
C PRO A 25 16.91 -5.17 -5.92
N ALA A 26 16.87 -3.98 -6.53
CA ALA A 26 17.06 -2.73 -5.81
C ALA A 26 16.09 -2.78 -4.63
N SER A 27 16.62 -2.77 -3.41
CA SER A 27 15.81 -2.73 -2.20
C SER A 27 14.95 -1.48 -2.27
N ALA A 28 13.65 -1.66 -2.55
CA ALA A 28 12.72 -0.54 -2.59
C ALA A 28 12.81 0.17 -1.24
N ALA A 29 13.20 1.45 -1.27
CA ALA A 29 13.31 2.24 -0.05
C ALA A 29 11.99 2.14 0.72
N MET A 30 12.07 1.88 2.03
CA MET A 30 10.92 1.76 2.90
C MET A 30 9.98 2.95 2.70
N VAL A 31 8.73 2.65 2.33
CA VAL A 31 7.67 3.65 2.19
C VAL A 31 6.96 3.77 3.53
N LYS A 32 6.77 4.99 4.02
CA LYS A 32 6.08 5.26 5.29
C LYS A 32 4.86 6.13 5.06
N ASN A 33 3.81 5.93 5.85
CA ASN A 33 2.66 6.81 5.86
C ASN A 33 3.09 8.25 6.20
N GLY A 34 2.69 9.21 5.36
CA GLY A 34 3.06 10.62 5.45
C GLY A 34 4.40 10.99 4.81
N GLN A 35 5.14 10.05 4.21
CA GLN A 35 6.33 10.36 3.40
C GLN A 35 5.94 11.06 2.10
N SER A 36 6.68 12.09 1.70
CA SER A 36 6.38 12.82 0.45
C SER A 36 6.49 11.92 -0.79
N CYS A 37 5.59 12.14 -1.74
CA CYS A 37 5.56 11.44 -3.02
C CYS A 37 5.26 12.44 -4.14
N LYS A 38 5.66 12.13 -5.38
CA LYS A 38 5.63 13.09 -6.49
C LYS A 38 4.40 12.97 -7.38
N LYS A 39 3.90 11.75 -7.59
CA LYS A 39 2.87 11.44 -8.60
C LYS A 39 1.55 11.08 -7.91
N LEU A 40 0.57 11.96 -8.02
CA LEU A 40 -0.79 11.72 -7.53
C LEU A 40 -1.31 10.37 -8.08
N ASN A 41 -1.94 9.59 -7.20
CA ASN A 41 -2.48 8.25 -7.44
C ASN A 41 -1.46 7.17 -7.80
N ALA A 42 -0.15 7.43 -7.67
CA ALA A 42 0.83 6.35 -7.68
C ALA A 42 0.53 5.36 -6.55
N LYS A 43 0.71 4.08 -6.81
CA LYS A 43 0.50 2.99 -5.84
C LYS A 43 1.82 2.26 -5.61
N THR A 44 2.05 1.83 -4.37
CA THR A 44 3.18 1.00 -3.98
C THR A 44 2.78 0.13 -2.80
N SER A 45 3.53 -0.95 -2.55
CA SER A 45 3.30 -1.83 -1.42
C SER A 45 4.61 -2.08 -0.69
N TYR A 46 4.57 -2.19 0.63
CA TYR A 46 5.72 -2.49 1.45
C TYR A 46 5.39 -3.59 2.47
N MET A 47 6.38 -4.42 2.77
CA MET A 47 6.25 -5.48 3.77
C MET A 47 6.81 -4.97 5.08
N PHE A 48 5.97 -4.83 6.11
CA PHE A 48 6.41 -4.45 7.44
C PHE A 48 5.99 -5.53 8.44
N LYS A 49 6.97 -6.10 9.15
CA LYS A 49 6.75 -7.16 10.15
C LYS A 49 5.95 -8.39 9.66
N GLY A 50 5.99 -8.69 8.37
CA GLY A 50 5.26 -9.82 7.77
C GLY A 50 3.95 -9.43 7.09
N ASP A 51 3.46 -8.21 7.30
CA ASP A 51 2.19 -7.72 6.74
C ASP A 51 2.40 -6.83 5.53
N ARG A 52 1.46 -6.91 4.58
CA ARG A 52 1.46 -6.09 3.36
C ARG A 52 0.68 -4.81 3.54
N TYR A 53 1.40 -3.70 3.59
CA TYR A 53 0.83 -2.37 3.59
C TYR A 53 0.80 -1.82 2.17
N GLN A 54 -0.37 -1.38 1.74
CA GLN A 54 -0.56 -0.73 0.45
C GLN A 54 -0.59 0.78 0.65
N TYR A 55 0.09 1.53 -0.20
CA TYR A 55 0.12 2.98 -0.13
C TYR A 55 -0.32 3.59 -1.45
N THR A 56 -1.07 4.68 -1.33
CA THR A 56 -1.44 5.53 -2.46
C THR A 56 -0.88 6.93 -2.23
N CYS A 57 -0.19 7.48 -3.22
CA CYS A 57 0.29 8.85 -3.21
C CYS A 57 -0.88 9.81 -3.42
N ARG A 58 -1.22 10.61 -2.41
CA ARG A 58 -2.35 11.56 -2.49
C ARG A 58 -2.16 12.71 -1.50
N LYS A 59 -3.02 13.73 -1.59
CA LYS A 59 -3.20 14.68 -0.50
C LYS A 59 -3.76 13.92 0.69
N ASN A 60 -2.98 13.79 1.76
CA ASN A 60 -3.38 13.00 2.92
C ASN A 60 -4.30 13.87 3.81
N PRO A 61 -5.60 13.55 3.89
CA PRO A 61 -6.57 14.38 4.61
C PRO A 61 -6.40 14.34 6.13
N TYR A 62 -5.60 13.41 6.64
CA TYR A 62 -5.25 13.27 8.04
C TYR A 62 -3.96 14.01 8.39
N TYR A 63 -2.89 13.77 7.62
CA TYR A 63 -1.56 14.36 7.83
C TYR A 63 -1.10 15.18 6.63
N LEU A 64 -0.62 16.42 6.82
CA LEU A 64 -0.18 17.33 5.74
C LEU A 64 -1.19 17.46 4.58
N LYS A 65 -2.41 17.91 4.90
CA LYS A 65 -3.57 18.00 4.01
C LYS A 65 -3.34 18.68 2.65
N THR A 66 -2.30 19.51 2.53
CA THR A 66 -1.96 20.26 1.32
C THR A 66 -0.89 19.59 0.45
N LYS A 67 -0.15 18.60 0.96
CA LYS A 67 1.00 17.97 0.27
C LYS A 67 0.67 16.55 -0.20
N LEU A 68 1.31 16.13 -1.29
CA LEU A 68 1.26 14.74 -1.73
C LEU A 68 2.17 13.88 -0.83
N THR A 69 1.56 12.90 -0.17
CA THR A 69 2.27 11.91 0.64
C THR A 69 1.76 10.50 0.35
N TRP A 70 2.63 9.51 0.53
CA TRP A 70 2.22 8.11 0.62
C TRP A 70 1.27 7.96 1.79
N THR A 71 0.03 7.58 1.49
CA THR A 71 -1.02 7.34 2.48
C THR A 71 -1.33 5.86 2.48
N VAL A 72 -1.21 5.22 3.64
CA VAL A 72 -1.54 3.81 3.82
C VAL A 72 -3.03 3.57 3.55
N GLN A 73 -3.38 2.48 2.87
CA GLN A 73 -4.72 2.25 2.33
C GLN A 73 -5.74 2.10 3.46
N GLU A 74 -5.35 1.47 4.56
CA GLU A 74 -6.11 1.28 5.78
C GLU A 74 -6.54 2.63 6.39
N CYS A 75 -5.67 3.63 6.36
CA CYS A 75 -6.01 5.00 6.75
C CYS A 75 -7.08 5.61 5.83
N ILE A 76 -7.01 5.36 4.52
CA ILE A 76 -8.01 5.85 3.57
C ILE A 76 -9.37 5.23 3.86
N THR A 77 -9.40 3.92 4.11
CA THR A 77 -10.62 3.18 4.47
C THR A 77 -11.20 3.71 5.78
N ALA A 78 -10.39 3.81 6.83
CA ALA A 78 -10.86 4.26 8.15
C ALA A 78 -11.42 5.69 8.13
N ILE A 79 -10.86 6.60 7.32
CA ILE A 79 -11.42 7.95 7.12
C ILE A 79 -12.80 7.88 6.44
N SER A 80 -12.96 6.98 5.47
CA SER A 80 -14.25 6.77 4.80
C SER A 80 -15.29 6.22 5.76
N GLU A 81 -14.90 5.27 6.61
CA GLU A 81 -15.75 4.65 7.64
C GLU A 81 -16.16 5.66 8.71
N GLU A 82 -15.23 6.47 9.23
CA GLU A 82 -15.53 7.57 10.14
C GLU A 82 -16.55 8.54 9.52
N SER A 83 -16.32 8.91 8.25
CA SER A 83 -17.24 9.80 7.54
C SER A 83 -18.64 9.18 7.38
N ALA A 84 -18.72 7.86 7.16
CA ALA A 84 -19.99 7.13 7.10
C ALA A 84 -20.67 7.10 8.47
N ALA A 85 -19.97 6.73 9.54
CA ALA A 85 -20.51 6.70 10.90
C ALA A 85 -21.08 8.08 11.32
N ARG A 86 -20.39 9.17 10.97
CA ARG A 86 -20.89 10.53 11.22
C ARG A 86 -22.16 10.86 10.45
N ARG A 87 -22.27 10.42 9.19
CA ARG A 87 -23.49 10.60 8.39
C ARG A 87 -24.65 9.80 8.97
N ASP A 88 -24.40 8.57 9.39
CA ASP A 88 -25.42 7.70 9.99
C ASP A 88 -25.93 8.32 11.28
N LEU A 89 -25.04 8.74 12.18
CA LEU A 89 -25.44 9.44 13.40
C LEU A 89 -26.26 10.70 13.10
N ALA A 90 -25.87 11.49 12.10
CA ALA A 90 -26.63 12.67 11.69
C ALA A 90 -28.03 12.30 11.15
N ALA A 91 -28.13 11.22 10.37
CA ALA A 91 -29.41 10.71 9.87
C ALA A 91 -30.32 10.23 11.01
N GLN A 92 -29.76 9.53 12.01
CA GLN A 92 -30.55 9.07 13.17
C GLN A 92 -31.00 10.23 14.07
N ARG A 93 -30.16 11.27 14.21
CA ARG A 93 -30.57 12.52 14.87
C ARG A 93 -31.72 13.18 14.12
N ALA A 94 -31.65 13.24 12.79
CA ALA A 94 -32.72 13.79 11.96
C ALA A 94 -34.00 12.94 12.01
N ALA A 95 -33.89 11.63 12.20
CA ALA A 95 -35.01 10.72 12.40
C ALA A 95 -35.66 10.82 13.79
N GLY A 96 -35.09 11.61 14.71
CA GLY A 96 -35.66 11.83 16.04
C GLY A 96 -35.54 10.64 16.98
N LEU A 97 -34.51 9.79 16.81
CA LEU A 97 -34.28 8.67 17.73
C LEU A 97 -33.95 9.14 19.14
N ASP A 98 -34.23 8.29 20.13
CA ASP A 98 -34.00 8.57 21.53
C ASP A 98 -32.50 8.71 21.88
N ALA A 99 -32.22 9.32 23.02
CA ALA A 99 -30.87 9.59 23.48
C ALA A 99 -30.01 8.32 23.68
N GLY A 100 -30.62 7.20 24.07
CA GLY A 100 -29.93 5.92 24.25
C GLY A 100 -29.43 5.38 22.91
N THR A 101 -30.31 5.35 21.92
CA THR A 101 -29.95 4.93 20.55
C THR A 101 -28.91 5.87 19.94
N LEU A 102 -29.08 7.18 20.04
CA LEU A 102 -28.10 8.17 19.57
C LEU A 102 -26.74 8.01 20.28
N GLY A 103 -26.73 7.61 21.55
CA GLY A 103 -25.53 7.27 22.30
C GLY A 103 -24.78 6.08 21.70
N THR A 104 -25.48 5.03 21.26
CA THR A 104 -24.87 3.89 20.56
C THR A 104 -24.22 4.32 19.24
N TYR A 105 -24.89 5.16 18.44
CA TYR A 105 -24.31 5.69 17.20
C TYR A 105 -23.10 6.60 17.47
N GLN A 106 -23.13 7.37 18.57
CA GLN A 106 -21.98 8.16 18.98
C GLN A 106 -20.78 7.27 19.33
N LEU A 107 -20.99 6.17 20.06
CA LEU A 107 -19.92 5.20 20.36
C LEU A 107 -19.30 4.62 19.07
N LEU A 108 -20.11 4.31 18.06
CA LEU A 108 -19.62 3.84 16.76
C LEU A 108 -18.76 4.89 16.05
N VAL A 109 -19.15 6.17 16.13
CA VAL A 109 -18.33 7.27 15.60
C VAL A 109 -17.00 7.35 16.34
N ASP A 110 -17.00 7.21 17.66
CA ASP A 110 -15.80 7.32 18.48
C ASP A 110 -14.83 6.15 18.18
N MET A 111 -15.34 4.92 18.05
CA MET A 111 -14.54 3.78 17.60
C MET A 111 -13.95 3.97 16.21
N ALA A 112 -14.71 4.55 15.27
CA ALA A 112 -14.21 4.83 13.93
C ALA A 112 -13.12 5.91 13.93
N VAL A 113 -13.20 6.89 14.84
CA VAL A 113 -12.14 7.88 15.08
C VAL A 113 -10.88 7.21 15.60
N ASP A 114 -10.99 6.32 16.59
CA ASP A 114 -9.83 5.60 17.14
C ASP A 114 -9.15 4.71 16.10
N LEU A 115 -9.94 3.98 15.31
CA LEU A 115 -9.44 3.16 14.20
C LEU A 115 -8.73 4.00 13.14
N ARG A 116 -9.30 5.16 12.79
CA ARG A 116 -8.65 6.12 11.90
C ARG A 116 -7.32 6.58 12.47
N ASP A 117 -7.27 6.99 13.73
CA ASP A 117 -6.06 7.55 14.33
C ASP A 117 -4.94 6.52 14.40
N LEU A 118 -5.30 5.26 14.69
CA LEU A 118 -4.37 4.13 14.65
C LEU A 118 -3.88 3.82 13.23
N ALA A 119 -4.80 3.68 12.27
CA ALA A 119 -4.46 3.35 10.88
C ALA A 119 -3.69 4.47 10.18
N CYS A 120 -3.99 5.72 10.51
CA CYS A 120 -3.34 6.90 9.96
C CYS A 120 -2.08 7.33 10.73
N ALA A 121 -1.67 6.56 11.75
CA ALA A 121 -0.45 6.80 12.48
C ALA A 121 0.76 6.88 11.54
N ARG A 122 1.72 7.71 11.93
CA ARG A 122 2.86 8.06 11.10
C ARG A 122 3.98 7.04 11.27
N GLY A 123 4.60 6.64 10.17
CA GLY A 123 5.70 5.67 10.22
C GLY A 123 5.30 4.20 10.18
N VAL A 124 4.00 3.92 10.09
CA VAL A 124 3.46 2.66 9.56
C VAL A 124 3.73 2.57 8.07
#